data_AF-A0A0G4GMV8-F1
#
_entry.id   AF-A0A0G4GMV8-F1
#
_cell.length_a   1.000
_cell.length_b   1.000
_cell.length_c   1.000
_cell.angle_alpha   90.00
_cell.angle_beta   90.00
_cell.angle_gamma   90.00
#
_symmetry.space_group_name_H-M   'P 1'
#
loop_
_entity.id
_entity.type
_entity.pdbx_description
1 polymer ?
#
loop_
_entity_poly.entity_id
_entity_poly.type
_entity_poly.pdbx_seq_one_letter_code
_entity_poly.pdbx_strand_id
1 'polypeptide(L)'
;MFFIAKYGEEGPGRFFNPNCSCAILLDHLKVRASSDIQASLKKRRDDTKLSINQLQRQTVAFNHQLMQLEDELSRKKAATARQTPTDEEQKEKEQPPPSAKDTKGKKGGTPPPPEDEFDPNDPVKVLEKKIEEIRKTLTTNETRIGRRKDLIAQILTQEKKLERIDKVDFTTEDGSTDLKLRESPTSVALNFLQPKKTYKVTAFPPPPEPQIFDGSESPPQAKPPTPETGKKGGKKDKEEVEPPAENDEFAPFSLCFQLLDPDADPEEEAEKAAAAEKAAKGKKK
;
A
#
# COMPACT_ATOMS: atom_id res chain seq x y z
N MET A 1 -40.91 0.16 -13.96
CA MET A 1 -39.63 0.34 -14.67
C MET A 1 -38.58 0.61 -13.61
N PHE A 2 -37.41 -0.03 -13.64
CA PHE A 2 -36.37 0.18 -12.63
C PHE A 2 -35.00 0.30 -13.29
N PHE A 3 -34.12 1.09 -12.69
CA PHE A 3 -32.69 1.15 -13.01
C PHE A 3 -31.87 0.78 -11.79
N ILE A 4 -30.58 0.47 -12.00
CA ILE A 4 -29.68 0.01 -10.95
C ILE A 4 -28.67 1.12 -10.65
N ALA A 5 -28.46 1.45 -9.37
CA ALA A 5 -27.35 2.30 -8.95
C ALA A 5 -26.36 1.52 -8.07
N LYS A 6 -25.06 1.76 -8.29
CA LYS A 6 -23.95 1.21 -7.51
C LYS A 6 -23.24 2.31 -6.72
N TYR A 7 -22.97 2.04 -5.45
CA TYR A 7 -22.18 2.87 -4.53
C TYR A 7 -21.61 1.99 -3.39
N GLY A 8 -20.49 2.37 -2.80
CA GLY A 8 -19.77 1.62 -1.75
C GLY A 8 -18.66 0.71 -2.27
N GLU A 9 -18.03 -0.03 -1.35
CA GLU A 9 -16.85 -0.88 -1.58
C GLU A 9 -17.18 -2.12 -2.46
N GLU A 10 -18.39 -2.67 -2.32
CA GLU A 10 -18.89 -3.82 -3.08
C GLU A 10 -20.40 -3.71 -3.37
N GLY A 11 -20.95 -2.48 -3.33
CA GLY A 11 -22.38 -2.24 -3.16
C GLY A 11 -23.25 -3.03 -4.14
N PRO A 12 -24.11 -3.96 -3.65
CA PRO A 12 -25.04 -4.64 -4.52
C PRO A 12 -25.88 -3.61 -5.24
N GLY A 13 -26.07 -3.80 -6.54
CA GLY A 13 -26.86 -2.89 -7.35
C GLY A 13 -28.24 -2.66 -6.73
N ARG A 14 -28.58 -1.41 -6.45
CA ARG A 14 -29.86 -1.06 -5.83
C ARG A 14 -30.85 -0.61 -6.89
N PHE A 15 -32.07 -1.12 -6.80
CA PHE A 15 -33.13 -0.82 -7.75
C PHE A 15 -33.85 0.47 -7.37
N PHE A 16 -33.94 1.40 -8.32
CA PHE A 16 -34.64 2.67 -8.15
C PHE A 16 -35.71 2.85 -9.22
N ASN A 17 -36.82 3.46 -8.83
CA ASN A 17 -37.90 3.80 -9.74
C ASN A 17 -37.59 5.16 -10.39
N PRO A 18 -37.43 5.24 -11.71
CA PRO A 18 -37.15 6.50 -12.40
C PRO A 18 -38.31 7.49 -12.28
N ASN A 19 -39.54 7.05 -11.99
CA ASN A 19 -40.72 7.90 -11.84
C ASN A 19 -40.72 8.78 -10.57
N CYS A 20 -39.75 8.60 -9.66
CA CYS A 20 -39.57 9.56 -8.57
C CYS A 20 -39.03 10.88 -9.12
N SER A 21 -39.47 12.02 -8.58
CA SER A 21 -38.90 13.31 -8.98
C SER A 21 -37.40 13.30 -8.74
N CYS A 22 -36.64 13.71 -9.77
CA CYS A 22 -35.20 13.48 -9.81
C CYS A 22 -34.47 14.15 -8.63
N ALA A 23 -34.91 15.34 -8.21
CA ALA A 23 -34.34 16.01 -7.03
C ALA A 23 -34.55 15.22 -5.73
N ILE A 24 -35.78 14.76 -5.46
CA ILE A 24 -36.09 13.97 -4.24
C ILE A 24 -35.33 12.64 -4.25
N LEU A 25 -35.24 12.00 -5.43
CA LEU A 25 -34.49 10.76 -5.60
C LEU A 25 -33.00 10.96 -5.30
N LEU A 26 -32.39 12.03 -5.81
CA LEU A 26 -30.97 12.34 -5.58
C LEU A 26 -30.69 12.72 -4.12
N ASP A 27 -31.56 13.48 -3.46
CA ASP A 27 -31.38 13.84 -2.04
C ASP A 27 -31.49 12.61 -1.14
N HIS A 28 -32.49 11.76 -1.38
CA HIS A 28 -32.60 10.47 -0.69
C HIS A 28 -31.38 9.58 -0.96
N LEU A 29 -30.89 9.55 -2.20
CA LEU A 29 -29.71 8.77 -2.56
C LEU A 29 -28.45 9.30 -1.86
N LYS A 30 -28.27 10.61 -1.76
CA LYS A 30 -27.17 11.24 -1.02
C LYS A 30 -27.16 10.73 0.43
N VAL A 31 -28.27 10.92 1.15
CA VAL A 31 -28.36 10.55 2.57
C VAL A 31 -28.12 9.05 2.75
N ARG A 32 -28.77 8.23 1.94
CA ARG A 32 -28.65 6.77 2.05
C ARG A 32 -27.26 6.26 1.68
N ALA A 33 -26.69 6.73 0.57
CA ALA A 33 -25.36 6.34 0.14
C ALA A 33 -24.30 6.78 1.15
N SER A 34 -24.34 8.02 1.62
CA SER A 34 -23.42 8.49 2.67
C SER A 34 -23.52 7.64 3.94
N SER A 35 -24.73 7.35 4.42
CA SER A 35 -24.93 6.53 5.63
C SER A 35 -24.42 5.09 5.44
N ASP A 36 -24.76 4.45 4.32
CA ASP A 36 -24.36 3.08 4.03
C ASP A 36 -22.83 2.96 3.89
N ILE A 37 -22.20 3.89 3.18
CA ILE A 37 -20.74 3.91 2.98
C ILE A 37 -20.04 4.20 4.31
N GLN A 38 -20.51 5.17 5.09
CA GLN A 38 -19.92 5.47 6.40
C GLN A 38 -20.00 4.27 7.36
N ALA A 39 -21.11 3.53 7.35
CA ALA A 39 -21.24 2.30 8.13
C ALA A 39 -20.25 1.21 7.64
N SER A 40 -20.10 1.05 6.33
CA SER A 40 -19.15 0.11 5.73
C SER A 40 -17.69 0.45 6.08
N LEU A 41 -17.30 1.71 5.88
CA LEU A 41 -15.96 2.21 6.20
C LEU A 41 -15.63 2.07 7.68
N LYS A 42 -16.58 2.40 8.56
CA LYS A 42 -16.41 2.23 10.00
C LYS A 42 -16.17 0.76 10.35
N LYS A 43 -16.98 -0.15 9.81
CA LYS A 43 -16.82 -1.60 10.04
C LYS A 43 -15.44 -2.07 9.56
N ARG A 44 -15.06 -1.72 8.32
CA ARG A 44 -13.76 -2.10 7.73
C ARG A 44 -12.58 -1.57 8.55
N ARG A 45 -12.68 -0.34 9.06
CA ARG A 45 -11.67 0.28 9.94
C ARG A 45 -11.55 -0.49 11.25
N ASP A 46 -12.66 -0.86 11.87
CA ASP A 46 -12.67 -1.58 13.14
C ASP A 46 -12.12 -3.01 12.97
N ASP A 47 -12.48 -3.70 11.89
CA ASP A 47 -11.92 -5.01 11.50
C ASP A 47 -10.41 -4.92 11.26
N THR A 48 -9.95 -3.87 10.57
CA THR A 48 -8.52 -3.63 10.29
C THR A 48 -7.74 -3.36 11.58
N LYS A 49 -8.28 -2.55 12.50
CA LYS A 49 -7.68 -2.31 13.83
C LYS A 49 -7.56 -3.61 14.64
N LEU A 50 -8.58 -4.45 14.60
CA LEU A 50 -8.56 -5.75 15.28
C LEU A 50 -7.46 -6.65 14.71
N SER A 51 -7.31 -6.67 13.38
CA SER A 51 -6.24 -7.41 12.71
C SER A 51 -4.84 -6.89 13.05
N ILE A 52 -4.63 -5.57 13.11
CA ILE A 52 -3.37 -4.97 13.59
C ILE A 52 -3.05 -5.44 15.01
N ASN A 53 -4.03 -5.39 15.92
CA ASN A 53 -3.82 -5.81 17.31
C ASN A 53 -3.45 -7.30 17.40
N GLN A 54 -4.01 -8.17 16.55
CA GLN A 54 -3.63 -9.58 16.48
C GLN A 54 -2.19 -9.76 16.01
N LEU A 55 -1.80 -9.09 14.91
CA LEU A 55 -0.43 -9.12 14.40
C LEU A 55 0.57 -8.59 15.43
N GLN A 56 0.25 -7.51 16.15
CA GLN A 56 1.10 -6.97 17.21
C GLN A 56 1.32 -7.99 18.33
N ARG A 57 0.27 -8.70 18.77
CA ARG A 57 0.41 -9.77 19.77
C ARG A 57 1.31 -10.90 19.28
N GLN A 58 1.17 -11.28 18.00
CA GLN A 58 2.05 -12.28 17.38
C GLN A 58 3.49 -11.79 17.33
N THR A 59 3.74 -10.54 16.95
CA THR A 59 5.07 -9.92 16.95
C THR A 59 5.70 -9.95 18.34
N VAL A 60 4.96 -9.63 19.40
CA VAL A 60 5.47 -9.73 20.78
C VAL A 60 5.82 -11.16 21.14
N ALA A 61 4.97 -12.14 20.79
CA ALA A 61 5.24 -13.55 21.06
C ALA A 61 6.49 -14.04 20.32
N PHE A 62 6.66 -13.68 19.04
CA PHE A 62 7.84 -14.04 18.25
C PHE A 62 9.11 -13.36 18.76
N ASN A 63 9.05 -12.11 19.21
CA ASN A 63 10.19 -11.44 19.83
C ASN A 63 10.63 -12.14 21.11
N HIS A 64 9.68 -12.57 21.94
CA HIS A 64 10.00 -13.35 23.14
C HIS A 64 10.62 -14.72 22.79
N GLN A 65 10.07 -15.41 21.78
CA GLN A 65 10.63 -16.68 21.31
C GLN A 65 12.05 -16.51 20.73
N LEU A 66 12.28 -15.42 19.99
CA LEU A 66 13.58 -15.08 19.42
C LEU A 66 14.61 -14.84 20.53
N MET A 67 14.25 -14.09 21.57
CA MET A 67 15.11 -13.87 22.74
C MET A 67 15.49 -15.20 23.42
N GLN A 68 14.53 -16.11 23.60
CA GLN A 68 14.80 -17.42 24.19
C GLN A 68 15.75 -18.28 23.34
N LEU A 69 15.60 -18.26 22.02
CA LEU A 69 16.45 -19.02 21.11
C LEU A 69 17.86 -18.41 21.00
N GLU A 70 17.99 -17.09 21.04
CA GLU A 70 19.28 -16.40 21.08
C GLU A 70 20.03 -16.70 22.39
N ASP A 71 19.32 -16.74 23.52
CA ASP A 71 19.87 -17.18 24.81
C ASP A 71 20.29 -18.66 24.77
N GLU A 72 19.50 -19.54 24.15
CA GLU A 72 19.86 -20.96 23.99
C GLU A 72 21.10 -21.12 23.09
N LEU A 73 21.15 -20.40 21.97
CA LEU A 73 22.25 -20.44 21.02
C LEU A 73 23.54 -19.91 21.65
N SER A 74 23.48 -18.81 22.41
CA SER A 74 24.65 -18.28 23.11
C SER A 74 25.20 -19.27 24.15
N ARG A 75 24.32 -19.94 24.90
CA ARG A 75 24.70 -21.00 25.85
C ARG A 75 25.34 -22.20 25.15
N LYS A 76 24.78 -22.67 24.02
CA LYS A 76 25.35 -23.78 23.25
C LYS A 76 26.71 -23.42 22.65
N LYS A 77 26.87 -22.23 22.05
CA LYS A 77 28.16 -21.76 21.55
C LYS A 77 29.21 -21.67 22.66
N ALA A 78 28.84 -21.17 23.84
CA ALA A 78 29.73 -21.13 24.99
C ALA A 78 30.10 -22.53 25.51
N ALA A 79 29.18 -23.50 25.46
CA ALA A 79 29.45 -24.88 25.83
C ALA A 79 30.40 -25.57 24.84
N THR A 80 30.19 -25.39 23.53
CA THR A 80 31.06 -25.92 22.48
C THR A 80 32.47 -25.32 22.55
N ALA A 81 32.59 -24.01 22.80
CA ALA A 81 33.88 -23.34 22.98
C ALA A 81 34.66 -23.80 24.22
N ARG A 82 33.98 -24.35 25.24
CA ARG A 82 34.60 -24.96 26.42
C ARG A 82 35.01 -26.43 26.21
N GLN A 83 34.50 -27.07 25.17
CA GLN A 83 34.77 -28.48 24.85
C GLN A 83 35.87 -28.68 23.81
N THR A 84 36.38 -27.63 23.16
CA THR A 84 37.64 -27.71 22.41
C THR A 84 38.79 -27.92 23.40
N PRO A 85 39.41 -29.12 23.47
CA PRO A 85 40.58 -29.32 24.30
C PRO A 85 41.72 -28.52 23.68
N THR A 86 42.43 -27.82 24.55
CA THR A 86 43.79 -27.33 24.31
C THR A 86 44.68 -28.56 24.10
N ASP A 87 44.71 -29.09 22.87
CA ASP A 87 45.60 -30.20 22.47
C ASP A 87 46.58 -29.73 21.38
N GLU A 88 47.07 -28.49 21.52
CA GLU A 88 48.17 -27.91 20.74
C GLU A 88 49.34 -27.51 21.64
N GLU A 89 49.63 -28.29 22.68
CA GLU A 89 50.84 -28.08 23.47
C GLU A 89 51.53 -29.40 23.83
N GLN A 90 51.81 -30.23 22.81
CA GLN A 90 52.89 -31.24 22.86
C GLN A 90 53.22 -31.82 21.47
N LYS A 91 53.86 -31.01 20.62
CA LYS A 91 54.71 -31.56 19.54
C LYS A 91 55.89 -30.65 19.20
N GLU A 92 56.60 -30.19 20.23
CA GLU A 92 57.94 -29.64 20.08
C GLU A 92 58.96 -30.75 20.40
N LYS A 93 59.46 -31.42 19.36
CA LYS A 93 60.83 -31.96 19.20
C LYS A 93 60.85 -33.01 18.09
N GLU A 94 61.35 -32.62 16.92
CA GLU A 94 62.55 -33.20 16.31
C GLU A 94 62.70 -32.64 14.88
N GLN A 95 63.60 -31.65 14.74
CA GLN A 95 64.30 -31.41 13.49
C GLN A 95 65.44 -32.43 13.35
N PRO A 96 65.70 -32.89 12.12
CA PRO A 96 67.01 -32.63 11.52
C PRO A 96 66.92 -32.04 10.08
N PRO A 97 68.05 -31.56 9.50
CA PRO A 97 68.13 -30.36 8.65
C PRO A 97 68.01 -30.64 7.12
N PRO A 98 68.07 -29.60 6.25
CA PRO A 98 67.45 -29.62 4.92
C PRO A 98 68.38 -30.18 3.84
N SER A 99 67.79 -30.79 2.81
CA SER A 99 68.47 -31.00 1.53
C SER A 99 67.58 -30.53 0.38
N ALA A 100 68.16 -29.61 -0.38
CA ALA A 100 67.58 -28.94 -1.53
C ALA A 100 67.36 -29.89 -2.72
N LYS A 101 66.26 -29.74 -3.45
CA LYS A 101 66.27 -29.56 -4.91
C LYS A 101 64.90 -29.19 -5.48
N ASP A 102 64.95 -28.22 -6.38
CA ASP A 102 63.88 -27.66 -7.21
C ASP A 102 63.05 -28.72 -7.96
N THR A 103 61.75 -28.44 -8.15
CA THR A 103 61.14 -28.28 -9.50
C THR A 103 59.66 -27.86 -9.43
N LYS A 104 59.42 -26.61 -9.81
CA LYS A 104 58.53 -26.17 -10.91
C LYS A 104 57.20 -26.93 -11.14
N GLY A 105 56.11 -26.30 -10.70
CA GLY A 105 54.91 -26.10 -11.54
C GLY A 105 53.66 -26.92 -11.21
N LYS A 106 52.64 -26.26 -10.63
CA LYS A 106 51.25 -26.37 -11.11
C LYS A 106 50.39 -25.25 -10.54
N LYS A 107 49.91 -24.39 -11.45
CA LYS A 107 48.73 -23.54 -11.24
C LYS A 107 47.54 -24.48 -11.06
N GLY A 108 47.03 -24.58 -9.84
CA GLY A 108 45.75 -25.21 -9.53
C GLY A 108 44.96 -24.19 -8.73
N GLY A 109 43.86 -23.69 -9.33
CA GLY A 109 43.00 -22.69 -8.70
C GLY A 109 42.48 -23.20 -7.37
N THR A 110 42.48 -22.31 -6.38
CA THR A 110 41.72 -22.47 -5.14
C THR A 110 40.27 -22.75 -5.53
N PRO A 111 39.70 -23.92 -5.22
CA PRO A 111 38.26 -24.09 -5.36
C PRO A 111 37.56 -23.06 -4.46
N PRO A 112 36.42 -22.51 -4.89
CA PRO A 112 35.61 -21.70 -3.99
C PRO A 112 35.34 -22.51 -2.72
N PRO A 113 35.36 -21.87 -1.53
CA PRO A 113 35.07 -22.57 -0.29
C PRO A 113 33.72 -23.29 -0.44
N PRO A 114 33.62 -24.56 0.00
CA PRO A 114 32.37 -25.31 -0.11
C PRO A 114 31.26 -24.49 0.55
N GLU A 115 30.13 -24.37 -0.14
CA GLU A 115 28.89 -23.89 0.47
C GLU A 115 28.69 -24.70 1.75
N ASP A 116 28.57 -23.98 2.87
CA ASP A 116 28.52 -24.51 4.22
C ASP A 116 27.41 -25.57 4.29
N GLU A 117 27.77 -26.84 4.09
CA GLU A 117 26.82 -27.96 4.07
C GLU A 117 26.08 -27.91 5.42
N PHE A 118 24.77 -27.67 5.33
CA PHE A 118 23.88 -27.70 6.46
C PHE A 118 23.86 -29.15 6.96
N ASP A 119 24.65 -29.45 8.00
CA ASP A 119 24.52 -30.71 8.71
C ASP A 119 23.25 -30.62 9.58
N PRO A 120 22.17 -31.35 9.24
CA PRO A 120 20.93 -31.32 10.02
C PRO A 120 21.10 -31.85 11.45
N ASN A 121 22.25 -32.44 11.78
CA ASN A 121 22.58 -32.91 13.12
C ASN A 121 23.35 -31.89 13.96
N ASP A 122 23.77 -30.74 13.40
CA ASP A 122 24.41 -29.68 14.18
C ASP A 122 23.34 -28.84 14.92
N PRO A 123 23.23 -28.98 16.26
CA PRO A 123 22.21 -28.27 17.03
C PRO A 123 22.39 -26.75 17.03
N VAL A 124 23.56 -26.23 16.68
CA VAL A 124 23.82 -24.79 16.54
C VAL A 124 23.28 -24.29 15.20
N LYS A 125 23.61 -24.95 14.08
CA LYS A 125 23.09 -24.59 12.74
C LYS A 125 21.56 -24.68 12.68
N VAL A 126 20.96 -25.67 13.34
CA VAL A 126 19.49 -25.80 13.43
C VAL A 126 18.85 -24.63 14.18
N LEU A 127 19.47 -24.15 15.28
CA LEU A 127 18.97 -22.99 16.02
C LEU A 127 19.14 -21.69 15.22
N GLU A 128 20.25 -21.51 14.52
CA GLU A 128 20.49 -20.35 13.66
C GLU A 128 19.42 -20.23 12.57
N LYS A 129 19.09 -21.34 11.91
CA LYS A 129 18.03 -21.39 10.90
C LYS A 129 16.66 -21.03 11.49
N LYS A 130 16.32 -21.54 12.67
CA LYS A 130 15.06 -21.19 13.36
C LYS A 130 14.99 -19.71 13.73
N ILE A 131 16.10 -19.12 14.19
CA ILE A 131 16.18 -17.68 14.47
C ILE A 131 15.97 -16.88 13.18
N GLU A 132 16.59 -17.30 12.08
CA GLU A 132 16.42 -16.65 10.78
C GLU A 132 14.97 -16.71 10.28
N GLU A 133 14.30 -17.86 10.41
CA GLU A 133 12.88 -18.03 10.07
C GLU A 133 11.96 -17.12 10.90
N ILE A 134 12.21 -17.00 12.21
CA ILE A 134 11.44 -16.10 13.07
C ILE A 134 11.70 -14.63 12.71
N ARG A 135 12.95 -14.25 12.41
CA ARG A 135 13.27 -12.89 11.94
C ARG A 135 12.54 -12.56 10.64
N LYS A 136 12.50 -13.49 9.68
CA LYS A 136 11.71 -13.33 8.44
C LYS A 136 10.21 -13.17 8.72
N THR A 137 9.68 -13.91 9.70
CA THR A 137 8.28 -13.82 10.09
C THR A 137 7.96 -12.46 10.75
N LEU A 138 8.87 -11.95 11.59
CA LEU A 138 8.75 -10.64 12.22
C LEU A 138 8.71 -9.51 11.19
N THR A 139 9.65 -9.48 10.25
CA THR A 139 9.67 -8.45 9.18
C THR A 139 8.43 -8.52 8.30
N THR A 140 7.93 -9.72 8.00
CA THR A 140 6.65 -9.92 7.30
C THR A 140 5.48 -9.32 8.07
N ASN A 141 5.40 -9.58 9.38
CA ASN A 141 4.34 -9.03 10.23
C ASN A 141 4.40 -7.50 10.36
N GLU A 142 5.60 -6.93 10.48
CA GLU A 142 5.80 -5.48 10.51
C GLU A 142 5.32 -4.82 9.21
N THR A 143 5.64 -5.42 8.07
CA THR A 143 5.19 -4.95 6.75
C THR A 143 3.66 -5.01 6.63
N ARG A 144 3.04 -6.11 7.08
CA ARG A 144 1.57 -6.27 7.13
C ARG A 144 0.89 -5.25 8.05
N ILE A 145 1.50 -4.93 9.19
CA ILE A 145 1.01 -3.88 10.10
C ILE A 145 1.10 -2.51 9.40
N GLY A 146 2.21 -2.22 8.72
CA GLY A 146 2.38 -0.99 7.94
C GLY A 146 1.26 -0.79 6.92
N ARG A 147 1.05 -1.78 6.03
CA ARG A 147 -0.01 -1.73 5.01
C ARG A 147 -1.40 -1.53 5.60
N ARG A 148 -1.72 -2.20 6.71
CA ARG A 148 -3.00 -2.04 7.40
C ARG A 148 -3.16 -0.65 8.03
N LYS A 149 -2.08 -0.02 8.50
CA LYS A 149 -2.12 1.38 8.98
C LYS A 149 -2.38 2.35 7.82
N ASP A 150 -1.74 2.12 6.68
CA ASP A 150 -1.98 2.92 5.47
C ASP A 150 -3.44 2.80 5.01
N LEU A 151 -4.00 1.58 5.05
CA LEU A 151 -5.42 1.36 4.77
C LEU A 151 -6.34 2.15 5.73
N ILE A 152 -6.02 2.19 7.03
CA ILE A 152 -6.78 3.02 7.98
C ILE A 152 -6.71 4.50 7.59
N ALA A 153 -5.54 5.00 7.20
CA ALA A 153 -5.39 6.39 6.77
C ALA A 153 -6.19 6.69 5.49
N GLN A 154 -6.23 5.76 4.53
CA GLN A 154 -7.09 5.85 3.35
C GLN A 154 -8.57 5.89 3.71
N ILE A 155 -9.02 5.00 4.62
CA ILE A 155 -10.41 4.98 5.09
C ILE A 155 -10.78 6.32 5.74
N LEU A 156 -9.94 6.86 6.62
CA LEU A 156 -10.17 8.16 7.27
C LEU A 156 -10.26 9.30 6.25
N THR A 157 -9.45 9.24 5.19
CA THR A 157 -9.50 10.22 4.09
C THR A 157 -10.83 10.13 3.34
N GLN A 158 -11.33 8.92 3.07
CA GLN A 158 -12.64 8.71 2.45
C GLN A 158 -13.79 9.16 3.36
N GLU A 159 -13.74 8.87 4.66
CA GLU A 159 -14.71 9.37 5.65
C GLU A 159 -14.79 10.91 5.60
N LYS A 160 -13.65 11.60 5.58
CA LYS A 160 -13.59 13.07 5.45
C LYS A 160 -14.18 13.57 4.13
N LYS A 161 -13.97 12.86 3.01
CA LYS A 161 -14.58 13.21 1.71
C LYS A 161 -16.11 13.07 1.74
N LEU A 162 -16.63 12.04 2.41
CA LEU A 162 -18.08 11.81 2.52
C LEU A 162 -18.80 12.90 3.31
N GLU A 163 -18.16 13.46 4.34
CA GLU A 163 -18.69 14.57 5.14
C GLU A 163 -18.87 15.85 4.32
N ARG A 164 -18.08 16.02 3.25
CA ARG A 164 -18.09 17.20 2.39
C ARG A 164 -19.00 17.05 1.17
N ILE A 165 -19.84 16.04 1.07
CA ILE A 165 -20.70 15.87 -0.11
C ILE A 165 -21.81 16.91 -0.09
N ASP A 166 -21.86 17.76 -1.13
CA ASP A 166 -22.96 18.71 -1.32
C ASP A 166 -24.09 18.09 -2.16
N LYS A 167 -23.75 17.50 -3.30
CA LYS A 167 -24.72 16.90 -4.24
C LYS A 167 -24.24 15.58 -4.80
N VAL A 168 -25.18 14.77 -5.26
CA VAL A 168 -24.91 13.51 -5.97
C VAL A 168 -25.62 13.52 -7.32
N ASP A 169 -25.03 12.81 -8.28
CA ASP A 169 -25.62 12.54 -9.59
C ASP A 169 -25.21 11.15 -10.07
N PHE A 170 -25.69 10.77 -11.25
CA PHE A 170 -25.37 9.50 -11.88
C PHE A 170 -24.39 9.69 -13.04
N THR A 171 -23.44 8.77 -13.11
CA THR A 171 -22.57 8.55 -14.25
C THR A 171 -22.85 7.19 -14.88
N THR A 172 -22.60 7.08 -16.18
CA THR A 172 -22.58 5.79 -16.88
C THR A 172 -21.51 4.86 -16.28
N GLU A 173 -21.66 3.55 -16.44
CA GLU A 173 -20.64 2.59 -15.93
C GLU A 173 -19.23 2.88 -16.49
N ASP A 174 -19.15 3.37 -17.73
CA ASP A 174 -17.91 3.75 -18.41
C ASP A 174 -17.33 5.09 -17.92
N GLY A 175 -18.02 5.80 -17.02
CA GLY A 175 -17.60 7.11 -16.48
C GLY A 175 -17.58 8.23 -17.52
N SER A 176 -18.18 8.00 -18.69
CA SER A 176 -18.06 8.86 -19.87
C SER A 176 -19.05 10.02 -19.91
N THR A 177 -20.13 9.99 -19.13
CA THR A 177 -21.18 11.01 -19.20
C THR A 177 -21.87 11.21 -17.85
N ASP A 178 -21.83 12.45 -17.36
CA ASP A 178 -22.67 12.93 -16.26
C ASP A 178 -24.08 13.19 -16.77
N LEU A 179 -25.08 12.58 -16.13
CA LEU A 179 -26.47 12.69 -16.60
C LEU A 179 -27.15 14.00 -16.21
N LYS A 180 -26.56 14.79 -15.30
CA LYS A 180 -27.07 16.11 -14.84
C LYS A 180 -28.56 16.07 -14.53
N LEU A 181 -29.02 15.04 -13.81
CA LEU A 181 -30.44 14.79 -13.61
C LEU A 181 -31.12 15.87 -12.78
N ARG A 182 -30.37 16.57 -11.94
CA ARG A 182 -30.90 17.63 -11.06
C ARG A 182 -31.28 18.90 -11.83
N GLU A 183 -30.57 19.19 -12.92
CA GLU A 183 -30.80 20.36 -13.78
C GLU A 183 -31.83 20.08 -14.88
N SER A 184 -32.12 18.79 -15.12
CA SER A 184 -32.99 18.35 -16.20
C SER A 184 -34.47 18.33 -15.75
N PRO A 185 -35.41 18.78 -16.60
CA PRO A 185 -36.84 18.56 -16.38
C PRO A 185 -37.13 17.06 -16.21
N THR A 186 -38.08 16.69 -15.35
CA THR A 186 -38.38 15.28 -15.05
C THR A 186 -38.66 14.44 -16.31
N SER A 187 -39.36 15.01 -17.30
CA SER A 187 -39.62 14.36 -18.58
C SER A 187 -38.35 14.02 -19.38
N VAL A 188 -37.32 14.87 -19.29
CA VAL A 188 -36.02 14.66 -19.96
C VAL A 188 -35.15 13.72 -19.15
N ALA A 189 -35.15 13.87 -17.82
CA ALA A 189 -34.39 13.02 -16.91
C ALA A 189 -34.79 11.53 -16.99
N LEU A 190 -36.09 11.25 -17.20
CA LEU A 190 -36.60 9.90 -17.45
C LEU A 190 -36.01 9.25 -18.72
N ASN A 191 -35.62 10.03 -19.73
CA ASN A 191 -35.01 9.50 -20.95
C ASN A 191 -33.53 9.13 -20.76
N PHE A 192 -32.84 9.76 -19.81
CA PHE A 192 -31.46 9.42 -19.46
C PHE A 192 -31.36 8.11 -18.68
N LEU A 193 -32.37 7.81 -17.86
CA LEU A 193 -32.45 6.60 -17.04
C LEU A 193 -33.10 5.45 -17.80
N GLN A 194 -32.27 4.72 -18.53
CA GLN A 194 -32.70 3.53 -19.25
C GLN A 194 -32.99 2.37 -18.27
N PRO A 195 -34.05 1.60 -18.53
CA PRO A 195 -34.41 0.49 -17.68
C PRO A 195 -33.33 -0.59 -17.76
N LYS A 196 -33.08 -1.26 -16.63
CA LYS A 196 -32.07 -2.34 -16.51
C LYS A 196 -30.62 -1.91 -16.77
N LYS A 197 -30.35 -0.61 -16.98
CA LYS A 197 -28.97 -0.10 -16.98
C LYS A 197 -28.48 0.13 -15.56
N THR A 198 -27.18 -0.02 -15.40
CA THR A 198 -26.45 0.27 -14.17
C THR A 198 -25.78 1.62 -14.29
N TYR A 199 -25.89 2.41 -13.23
CA TYR A 199 -25.27 3.72 -13.09
C TYR A 199 -24.40 3.75 -11.85
N LYS A 200 -23.28 4.48 -11.92
CA LYS A 200 -22.44 4.79 -10.77
C LYS A 200 -22.95 6.08 -10.13
N VAL A 201 -22.89 6.16 -8.81
CA VAL A 201 -23.20 7.41 -8.11
C VAL A 201 -21.93 8.23 -8.00
N THR A 202 -21.97 9.46 -8.50
CA THR A 202 -20.90 10.44 -8.40
C THR A 202 -21.29 11.49 -7.37
N ALA A 203 -20.40 11.77 -6.44
CA ALA A 203 -20.53 12.83 -5.47
C ALA A 203 -19.77 14.07 -5.92
N PHE A 204 -20.34 15.23 -5.63
CA PHE A 204 -19.73 16.53 -5.90
C PHE A 204 -19.57 17.27 -4.56
N PRO A 205 -18.33 17.59 -4.17
CA PRO A 205 -18.09 18.45 -3.01
C PRO A 205 -18.52 19.90 -3.30
N PRO A 206 -18.72 20.75 -2.27
CA PRO A 206 -19.01 22.16 -2.45
C PRO A 206 -17.85 22.82 -3.18
N PRO A 207 -18.11 23.84 -4.03
CA PRO A 207 -17.04 24.63 -4.61
C PRO A 207 -16.19 25.26 -3.49
N PRO A 208 -14.88 25.47 -3.72
CA PRO A 208 -14.06 26.19 -2.76
C PRO A 208 -14.71 27.54 -2.47
N GLU A 209 -14.90 27.86 -1.19
CA GLU A 209 -15.37 29.18 -0.80
C GLU A 209 -14.41 30.20 -1.43
N PRO A 210 -14.92 31.24 -2.11
CA PRO A 210 -14.06 32.27 -2.64
C PRO A 210 -13.25 32.81 -1.48
N GLN A 211 -11.92 32.64 -1.51
CA GLN A 211 -11.05 33.30 -0.56
C GLN A 211 -11.34 34.77 -0.72
N ILE A 212 -12.04 35.34 0.26
CA ILE A 212 -12.27 36.77 0.34
C ILE A 212 -10.87 37.31 0.57
N PHE A 213 -10.21 37.69 -0.53
CA PHE A 213 -8.94 38.36 -0.49
C PHE A 213 -9.22 39.70 0.17
N ASP A 214 -9.04 39.75 1.47
CA ASP A 214 -9.18 40.95 2.27
C ASP A 214 -8.14 41.92 1.71
N GLY A 215 -8.61 42.89 0.92
CA GLY A 215 -7.78 43.77 0.08
C GLY A 215 -6.95 44.77 0.89
N SER A 216 -6.53 44.43 2.11
CA SER A 216 -5.82 45.31 3.02
C SER A 216 -4.29 45.22 2.96
N GLU A 217 -3.70 44.34 2.15
CA GLU A 217 -2.25 44.36 1.91
C GLU A 217 -1.93 44.64 0.44
N SER A 218 -1.63 45.92 0.20
CA SER A 218 -0.96 46.35 -1.02
C SER A 218 0.38 45.61 -1.15
N PRO A 219 0.66 44.92 -2.26
CA PRO A 219 1.96 44.27 -2.44
C PRO A 219 3.06 45.34 -2.53
N PRO A 220 4.20 45.19 -1.84
CA PRO A 220 5.36 46.06 -2.06
C PRO A 220 5.81 45.91 -3.51
N GLN A 221 5.92 47.03 -4.21
CA GLN A 221 6.38 47.09 -5.61
C GLN A 221 7.72 46.36 -5.77
N ALA A 222 7.69 45.22 -6.47
CA ALA A 222 8.87 44.45 -6.80
C ALA A 222 9.71 45.20 -7.84
N LYS A 223 11.00 45.39 -7.55
CA LYS A 223 12.01 45.84 -8.50
C LYS A 223 12.17 44.83 -9.65
N PRO A 224 12.49 45.28 -10.88
CA PRO A 224 12.74 44.38 -12.00
C PRO A 224 13.99 43.52 -11.76
N PRO A 225 14.00 42.25 -12.21
CA PRO A 225 15.13 41.34 -12.02
C PRO A 225 16.29 41.64 -12.98
N THR A 226 17.50 41.63 -12.42
CA THR A 226 18.78 41.60 -13.14
C THR A 226 19.00 40.21 -13.76
N PRO A 227 19.50 40.08 -15.00
CA PRO A 227 19.83 38.80 -15.58
C PRO A 227 21.22 38.34 -15.11
N GLU A 228 21.31 37.22 -14.39
CA GLU A 228 22.57 36.50 -14.21
C GLU A 228 22.51 35.10 -14.83
N THR A 229 23.52 34.88 -15.65
CA THR A 229 23.86 33.68 -16.41
C THR A 229 24.45 32.58 -15.53
N GLY A 230 23.90 31.37 -15.65
CA GLY A 230 24.66 30.13 -15.81
C GLY A 230 25.09 29.36 -14.55
N LYS A 231 24.65 28.09 -14.46
CA LYS A 231 25.55 26.92 -14.41
C LYS A 231 24.80 25.59 -14.49
N LYS A 232 25.33 24.71 -15.34
CA LYS A 232 25.06 23.27 -15.42
C LYS A 232 25.50 22.56 -14.14
N GLY A 233 24.77 21.53 -13.73
CA GLY A 233 25.25 20.53 -12.77
C GLY A 233 24.16 19.51 -12.46
N GLY A 234 24.29 18.30 -13.02
CA GLY A 234 23.30 17.24 -12.89
C GLY A 234 23.19 16.62 -11.50
N LYS A 235 22.05 16.01 -11.23
CA LYS A 235 21.89 15.01 -10.17
C LYS A 235 20.72 14.10 -10.51
N LYS A 236 20.98 12.80 -10.37
CA LYS A 236 20.07 11.67 -10.62
C LYS A 236 18.73 11.85 -9.94
N ASP A 237 17.69 11.55 -10.71
CA ASP A 237 16.28 11.53 -10.32
C ASP A 237 16.09 10.56 -9.14
N LYS A 238 15.86 11.14 -7.96
CA LYS A 238 14.96 10.52 -6.98
C LYS A 238 13.58 10.81 -7.53
N GLU A 239 12.80 9.76 -7.78
CA GLU A 239 11.37 9.88 -8.05
C GLU A 239 10.74 10.50 -6.79
N GLU A 240 10.68 11.83 -6.79
CA GLU A 240 9.99 12.63 -5.81
C GLU A 240 8.51 12.35 -6.08
N VAL A 241 7.91 11.55 -5.20
CA VAL A 241 6.47 11.36 -5.16
C VAL A 241 5.89 12.75 -4.89
N GLU A 242 5.46 13.43 -5.97
CA GLU A 242 4.78 14.71 -5.86
C GLU A 242 3.63 14.53 -4.86
N PRO A 243 3.53 15.37 -3.83
CA PRO A 243 2.37 15.35 -2.95
C PRO A 243 1.12 15.52 -3.83
N PRO A 244 0.04 14.76 -3.59
CA PRO A 244 -1.17 14.85 -4.39
C PRO A 244 -1.62 16.31 -4.44
N ALA A 245 -1.78 16.84 -5.65
CA ALA A 245 -2.14 18.23 -5.86
C ALA A 245 -3.34 18.61 -4.97
N GLU A 246 -3.22 19.67 -4.17
CA GLU A 246 -4.26 20.14 -3.23
C GLU A 246 -5.62 20.42 -3.91
N ASN A 247 -5.64 20.51 -5.24
CA ASN A 247 -6.85 20.72 -6.04
C ASN A 247 -7.78 19.50 -6.14
N ASP A 248 -7.35 18.31 -5.73
CA ASP A 248 -8.15 17.09 -5.86
C ASP A 248 -9.22 16.94 -4.74
N GLU A 249 -9.23 17.84 -3.75
CA GLU A 249 -10.26 17.85 -2.70
C GLU A 249 -11.64 18.30 -3.21
N PHE A 250 -11.70 19.03 -4.32
CA PHE A 250 -12.93 19.62 -4.87
C PHE A 250 -13.42 18.94 -6.16
N ALA A 251 -12.70 17.92 -6.64
CA ALA A 251 -13.10 17.18 -7.82
C ALA A 251 -14.30 16.27 -7.54
N PRO A 252 -15.21 16.08 -8.51
CA PRO A 252 -16.23 15.04 -8.41
C PRO A 252 -15.58 13.66 -8.24
N PHE A 253 -16.12 12.84 -7.34
CA PHE A 253 -15.58 11.50 -7.09
C PHE A 253 -16.67 10.44 -7.11
N SER A 254 -16.32 9.23 -7.56
CA SER A 254 -17.26 8.11 -7.51
C SER A 254 -17.47 7.69 -6.05
N LEU A 255 -18.72 7.42 -5.68
CA LEU A 255 -19.05 6.78 -4.41
C LEU A 255 -18.77 5.27 -4.41
N CYS A 256 -18.28 4.71 -5.53
CA CYS A 256 -17.70 3.39 -5.57
C CYS A 256 -16.19 3.51 -5.32
N PHE A 257 -15.74 3.07 -4.16
CA PHE A 257 -14.33 3.08 -3.79
C PHE A 257 -13.79 1.66 -3.83
N GLN A 258 -12.61 1.47 -4.41
CA GLN A 258 -11.86 0.22 -4.25
C GLN A 258 -10.85 0.46 -3.13
N LEU A 259 -11.07 -0.19 -1.98
CA LEU A 259 -10.03 -0.27 -0.96
C LEU A 259 -9.10 -1.42 -1.33
N LEU A 260 -7.79 -1.16 -1.29
CA LEU A 260 -6.80 -2.19 -1.53
C LEU A 260 -6.90 -3.27 -0.45
N ASP A 261 -6.76 -4.53 -0.85
CA ASP A 261 -6.73 -5.62 0.10
C ASP A 261 -5.34 -5.62 0.79
N PRO A 262 -5.27 -5.38 2.11
CA PRO A 262 -3.99 -5.26 2.81
C PRO A 262 -3.19 -6.57 2.83
N ASP A 263 -3.83 -7.69 2.51
CA ASP A 263 -3.21 -9.02 2.45
C ASP A 263 -2.88 -9.47 1.02
N ALA A 264 -3.23 -8.69 -0.01
CA ALA A 264 -2.83 -9.01 -1.37
C ALA A 264 -1.32 -8.89 -1.54
N ASP A 265 -0.75 -9.80 -2.33
CA ASP A 265 0.67 -9.76 -2.68
C ASP A 265 0.91 -8.56 -3.61
N PRO A 266 1.81 -7.61 -3.27
CA PRO A 266 2.05 -6.43 -4.10
C PRO A 266 2.50 -6.78 -5.51
N GLU A 267 3.17 -7.93 -5.70
CA GLU A 267 3.56 -8.40 -7.04
C GLU A 267 2.32 -8.84 -7.84
N GLU A 268 1.40 -9.55 -7.20
CA GLU A 268 0.14 -10.00 -7.84
C GLU A 268 -0.78 -8.80 -8.13
N GLU A 269 -0.84 -7.80 -7.25
CA GLU A 269 -1.61 -6.58 -7.50
C GLU A 269 -1.01 -5.70 -8.59
N ALA A 270 0.32 -5.55 -8.64
CA ALA A 270 0.98 -4.82 -9.71
C ALA A 270 0.73 -5.48 -11.07
N GLU A 271 0.72 -6.82 -11.12
CA GLU A 271 0.41 -7.58 -12.33
C GLU A 271 -1.07 -7.41 -12.74
N LYS A 272 -2.01 -7.47 -11.78
CA LYS A 272 -3.44 -7.22 -12.04
C LYS A 272 -3.71 -5.78 -12.51
N ALA A 273 -3.09 -4.79 -11.88
CA ALA A 273 -3.22 -3.39 -12.28
C ALA A 273 -2.67 -3.16 -13.69
N ALA A 274 -1.49 -3.71 -14.00
CA ALA A 274 -0.90 -3.65 -15.33
C ALA A 274 -1.76 -4.38 -16.39
N ALA A 275 -2.37 -5.51 -16.03
CA ALA A 275 -3.29 -6.24 -16.90
C ALA A 275 -4.58 -5.45 -17.16
N ALA A 276 -5.16 -4.81 -16.15
CA ALA A 276 -6.33 -3.96 -16.27
C ALA A 276 -6.06 -2.73 -17.16
N GLU A 277 -4.90 -2.10 -17.02
CA GLU A 277 -4.49 -0.97 -17.85
C GLU A 277 -4.29 -1.38 -19.32
N LYS A 278 -3.68 -2.54 -19.57
CA LYS A 278 -3.55 -3.12 -20.93
C LYS A 278 -4.91 -3.44 -21.54
N ALA A 279 -5.84 -4.00 -20.75
CA ALA A 279 -7.20 -4.29 -21.20
C ALA A 279 -7.99 -3.01 -21.55
N ALA A 280 -7.78 -1.93 -20.79
CA ALA A 280 -8.40 -0.62 -21.07
C ALA A 280 -7.84 0.01 -22.35
N LYS A 281 -6.54 -0.11 -22.62
CA LYS A 281 -5.92 0.40 -23.86
C LYS A 281 -6.25 -0.44 -25.10
N GLY A 282 -6.51 -1.74 -24.94
CA GLY A 282 -6.83 -2.66 -26.04
C GLY A 282 -8.23 -2.54 -26.64
N LYS A 283 -9.17 -1.85 -25.98
CA LYS A 283 -10.55 -1.67 -26.46
C LYS A 283 -10.78 -0.44 -27.36
N LYS A 284 -9.74 0.33 -27.68
CA LYS A 284 -9.79 1.36 -28.73
C LYS A 284 -9.43 0.74 -30.09
N LYS A 285 -10.35 0.01 -30.71
CA LYS A 285 -10.33 -0.32 -32.14
C LYS A 285 -11.73 -0.27 -32.70
#